data_AF-A0A353E2R2-F1
#
_entry.id   AF-A0A353E2R2-F1
#
_cell.length_a   1.000
_cell.length_b   1.000
_cell.length_c   1.000
_cell.angle_alpha   90.00
_cell.angle_beta   90.00
_cell.angle_gamma   90.00
#
_symmetry.space_group_name_H-M   'P 1'
#
loop_
_entity.id
_entity.type
_entity.pdbx_description
1 polymer ?
#
loop_
_entity_poly.entity_id
_entity_poly.type
_entity_poly.pdbx_seq_one_letter_code
_entity_poly.pdbx_strand_id
1 'polypeptide(L)'
;VLTTIGWILLIGLLSSFLLHLMHRPLYAWIFPSEVYQPAAPFVSWMVLGRFLALASGVLSWAMFSFRRDWLAVRCAFLPISVAVALHFWLVPLHGFKASVFLYLGGELGLFLCSLLGFWFMLSQLWSQKDEKSA
;
A
#
# COMPACT_ATOMS: atom_id res chain seq x y z
N VAL A 1 8.03 -15.05 0.90
CA VAL A 1 7.60 -13.69 1.34
C VAL A 1 7.90 -12.65 0.26
N LEU A 2 9.18 -12.34 -0.03
CA LEU A 2 9.56 -11.36 -1.06
C LEU A 2 9.01 -11.68 -2.46
N THR A 3 9.07 -12.95 -2.87
CA THR A 3 8.48 -13.42 -4.14
C THR A 3 6.97 -13.22 -4.18
N THR A 4 6.26 -13.55 -3.11
CA THR A 4 4.82 -13.35 -2.96
C THR A 4 4.44 -11.87 -3.05
N ILE A 5 5.20 -11.00 -2.38
CA ILE A 5 5.00 -9.54 -2.44
C ILE A 5 5.24 -9.03 -3.87
N GLY A 6 6.28 -9.51 -4.54
CA GLY A 6 6.55 -9.19 -5.95
C GLY A 6 5.37 -9.54 -6.86
N TRP A 7 4.79 -10.73 -6.69
CA TRP A 7 3.59 -11.13 -7.44
C TRP A 7 2.37 -10.27 -7.12
N ILE A 8 2.13 -9.95 -5.84
CA ILE A 8 1.01 -9.07 -5.44
C ILE A 8 1.15 -7.69 -6.08
N LEU A 9 2.35 -7.12 -6.07
CA LEU A 9 2.63 -5.81 -6.68
C LEU A 9 2.50 -5.88 -8.21
N LEU A 10 2.97 -6.96 -8.84
CA LEU A 10 2.86 -7.13 -10.29
C LEU A 10 1.40 -7.26 -10.74
N ILE A 11 0.60 -8.06 -10.02
CA ILE A 11 -0.85 -8.19 -10.26
C ILE A 11 -1.55 -6.85 -10.00
N GLY A 12 -1.15 -6.13 -8.95
CA GLY A 12 -1.68 -4.80 -8.63
C GLY A 12 -1.39 -3.77 -9.71
N LEU A 13 -0.16 -3.76 -10.24
CA LEU A 13 0.23 -2.88 -11.33
C LEU A 13 -0.53 -3.22 -12.61
N LEU A 14 -0.62 -4.51 -12.95
CA LEU A 14 -1.31 -4.99 -14.13
C LEU A 14 -2.81 -4.68 -14.08
N SER A 15 -3.45 -4.93 -12.94
CA SER A 15 -4.87 -4.63 -12.74
C SER A 15 -5.13 -3.12 -12.78
N SER A 16 -4.30 -2.31 -12.12
CA SER A 16 -4.38 -0.84 -12.19
C SER A 16 -4.21 -0.32 -13.62
N PHE A 17 -3.24 -0.85 -14.38
CA PHE A 17 -2.99 -0.47 -15.76
C PHE A 17 -4.15 -0.85 -16.68
N LEU A 18 -4.67 -2.07 -16.53
CA LEU A 18 -5.83 -2.54 -17.30
C LEU A 18 -7.08 -1.72 -17.00
N LEU A 19 -7.32 -1.40 -15.73
CA LEU A 19 -8.41 -0.49 -15.32
C LEU A 19 -8.19 0.91 -15.87
N HIS A 20 -6.96 1.43 -15.88
CA HIS A 20 -6.68 2.74 -16.44
C HIS A 20 -6.95 2.80 -17.95
N LEU A 21 -6.73 1.71 -18.69
CA LEU A 21 -7.08 1.61 -20.11
C LEU A 21 -8.58 1.42 -20.34
N MET A 22 -9.22 0.56 -19.55
CA MET A 22 -10.60 0.12 -19.76
C MET A 22 -11.64 0.92 -18.96
N HIS A 23 -11.25 1.89 -18.12
CA HIS A 23 -12.20 2.62 -17.26
C HIS A 23 -13.32 3.27 -18.08
N ARG A 24 -13.01 3.85 -19.24
CA ARG A 24 -14.00 4.57 -20.05
C ARG A 24 -15.09 3.64 -20.63
N PRO A 25 -14.77 2.56 -21.36
CA PRO A 25 -15.80 1.63 -21.85
C PRO A 25 -16.49 0.86 -20.72
N LEU A 26 -15.76 0.48 -19.67
CA LEU A 26 -16.30 -0.32 -18.58
C LEU A 26 -17.31 0.46 -17.73
N TYR A 27 -17.02 1.73 -17.43
CA TYR A 27 -17.96 2.58 -16.68
C TYR A 27 -19.16 3.00 -17.51
N ALA A 28 -19.00 3.23 -18.82
CA ALA A 28 -20.12 3.51 -19.72
C ALA A 28 -21.09 2.33 -19.86
N TRP A 29 -20.61 1.10 -19.68
CA TRP A 29 -21.44 -0.11 -19.72
C TRP A 29 -22.16 -0.40 -18.40
N ILE A 30 -21.52 -0.12 -17.26
CA ILE A 30 -22.05 -0.46 -15.93
C ILE A 30 -22.97 0.64 -15.35
N PHE A 31 -22.69 1.92 -15.64
CA PHE A 31 -23.37 3.04 -15.00
C PHE A 31 -24.10 3.93 -16.03
N PRO A 32 -25.40 4.24 -15.82
CA PRO A 32 -26.12 5.21 -16.65
C PRO A 32 -25.48 6.61 -16.55
N SER A 33 -25.62 7.38 -17.63
CA SER A 33 -24.54 8.16 -18.25
C SER A 33 -24.03 9.44 -17.58
N GLU A 34 -24.50 9.91 -16.41
CA GLU A 34 -24.15 11.30 -16.00
C GLU A 34 -23.68 11.52 -14.56
N VAL A 35 -23.75 10.54 -13.66
CA VAL A 35 -23.49 10.81 -12.23
C VAL A 35 -22.05 10.45 -11.78
N TYR A 36 -21.32 9.58 -12.50
CA TYR A 36 -20.07 8.97 -12.01
C TYR A 36 -18.78 9.30 -12.79
N GLN A 37 -18.83 10.11 -13.85
CA GLN A 37 -17.64 10.41 -14.65
C GLN A 37 -16.46 11.08 -13.91
N PRO A 38 -16.63 11.94 -12.89
CA PRO A 38 -15.47 12.63 -12.31
C PRO A 38 -14.57 11.74 -11.44
N ALA A 39 -15.07 10.61 -10.92
CA ALA A 39 -14.31 9.70 -10.06
C ALA A 39 -13.64 8.54 -10.82
N ALA A 40 -14.12 8.20 -12.02
CA ALA A 40 -13.63 7.10 -12.83
C ALA A 40 -12.10 7.05 -13.04
N PRO A 41 -11.38 8.16 -13.31
CA PRO A 41 -9.92 8.11 -13.51
C PRO A 41 -9.15 7.84 -12.21
N PHE A 42 -9.77 8.00 -11.04
CA PHE A 42 -9.12 7.81 -9.74
C PHE A 42 -9.19 6.36 -9.23
N VAL A 43 -10.03 5.54 -9.85
CA VAL A 43 -10.27 4.15 -9.43
C VAL A 43 -9.02 3.30 -9.63
N SER A 44 -8.29 3.49 -10.73
CA SER A 44 -7.02 2.79 -10.97
C SER A 44 -6.01 3.05 -9.85
N TRP A 45 -5.91 4.30 -9.39
CA TRP A 45 -5.03 4.70 -8.30
C TRP A 45 -5.47 4.10 -6.95
N MET A 46 -6.78 4.05 -6.67
CA MET A 46 -7.27 3.40 -5.46
C MET A 46 -7.01 1.89 -5.46
N VAL A 47 -7.17 1.23 -6.60
CA VAL A 47 -6.87 -0.20 -6.75
C VAL A 47 -5.39 -0.45 -6.49
N LEU A 48 -4.49 0.37 -7.04
CA LEU A 48 -3.06 0.29 -6.76
C LEU A 48 -2.77 0.38 -5.24
N GLY A 49 -3.40 1.33 -4.55
CA GLY A 49 -3.29 1.47 -3.09
C GLY A 49 -3.74 0.22 -2.32
N ARG A 50 -4.78 -0.49 -2.79
CA ARG A 50 -5.23 -1.75 -2.16
C ARG A 50 -4.17 -2.85 -2.24
N PHE A 51 -3.48 -2.97 -3.38
CA PHE A 51 -2.41 -3.97 -3.51
C PHE A 51 -1.17 -3.61 -2.69
N LEU A 52 -0.86 -2.33 -2.51
CA LEU A 52 0.16 -1.85 -1.57
C LEU A 52 -0.21 -2.22 -0.12
N ALA A 53 -1.47 -2.02 0.27
CA ALA A 53 -2.00 -2.41 1.59
C ALA A 53 -1.89 -3.93 1.83
N LEU A 54 -2.21 -4.73 0.81
CA LEU A 54 -2.10 -6.18 0.88
C LEU A 54 -0.63 -6.61 1.02
N ALA A 55 0.27 -6.01 0.23
CA ALA A 55 1.71 -6.31 0.30
C ALA A 55 2.31 -5.97 1.67
N SER A 56 1.94 -4.81 2.24
CA SER A 56 2.39 -4.39 3.56
C SER A 56 1.79 -5.24 4.70
N GLY A 57 0.55 -5.70 4.53
CA GLY A 57 -0.07 -6.70 5.40
C GLY A 57 0.73 -8.01 5.41
N VAL A 58 1.06 -8.55 4.24
CA VAL A 58 1.88 -9.78 4.11
C VAL A 58 3.26 -9.60 4.76
N LEU A 59 3.91 -8.44 4.58
CA LEU A 59 5.16 -8.10 5.26
C LEU A 59 5.00 -8.10 6.78
N SER A 60 3.93 -7.50 7.29
CA SER A 60 3.64 -7.43 8.72
C SER A 60 3.41 -8.81 9.33
N TRP A 61 2.64 -9.67 8.66
CA TRP A 61 2.46 -11.07 9.06
C TRP A 61 3.77 -11.85 9.02
N ALA A 62 4.59 -11.66 7.99
CA ALA A 62 5.91 -12.29 7.92
C ALA A 62 6.79 -11.85 9.09
N MET A 63 6.81 -10.55 9.42
CA MET A 63 7.53 -10.04 10.59
C MET A 63 7.07 -10.73 11.88
N PHE A 64 5.75 -10.78 12.11
CA PHE A 64 5.18 -11.47 13.28
C PHE A 64 5.50 -12.96 13.36
N SER A 65 5.64 -13.64 12.22
CA SER A 65 5.97 -15.08 12.20
C SER A 65 7.43 -15.36 12.61
N PHE A 66 8.36 -14.45 12.32
CA PHE A 66 9.78 -14.64 12.65
C PHE A 66 10.12 -14.18 14.06
N ARG A 67 9.66 -12.99 14.45
CA ARG A 67 9.71 -12.51 15.83
C ARG A 67 8.40 -11.84 16.19
N ARG A 68 7.85 -12.22 17.34
CA ARG A 68 6.60 -11.66 17.87
C ARG A 68 6.84 -10.27 18.48
N ASP A 69 7.50 -9.40 17.72
CA ASP A 69 7.93 -8.08 18.14
C ASP A 69 6.90 -7.02 17.73
N TRP A 70 6.77 -5.97 18.53
CA TRP A 70 5.95 -4.79 18.23
C TRP A 70 6.52 -3.91 17.09
N LEU A 71 7.55 -4.39 16.38
CA LEU A 71 8.20 -3.67 15.28
C LEU A 71 7.20 -3.35 14.17
N ALA A 72 6.38 -4.34 13.76
CA ALA A 72 5.37 -4.15 12.73
C ALA A 72 4.35 -3.05 13.11
N VAL A 73 3.95 -3.00 14.39
CA VAL A 73 3.04 -1.97 14.89
C VAL A 73 3.68 -0.59 14.87
N ARG A 74 4.96 -0.48 15.26
CA ARG A 74 5.71 0.78 15.21
C ARG A 74 5.87 1.29 13.78
N CYS A 75 6.14 0.39 12.83
CA CYS A 75 6.24 0.71 11.41
C CYS A 75 4.90 1.20 10.82
N ALA A 76 3.77 0.71 11.30
CA ALA A 76 2.45 1.14 10.83
C ALA A 76 1.98 2.44 11.51
N PHE A 77 2.31 2.65 12.78
CA PHE A 77 1.79 3.78 13.56
C PHE A 77 2.19 5.14 12.98
N LEU A 78 3.46 5.30 12.58
CA LEU A 78 3.98 6.55 12.05
C LEU A 78 3.31 6.95 10.72
N PRO A 79 3.27 6.11 9.67
CA PRO A 79 2.59 6.46 8.43
C PRO A 79 1.09 6.67 8.60
N ILE A 80 0.41 5.92 9.49
CA ILE A 80 -1.02 6.12 9.78
C ILE A 80 -1.25 7.49 10.42
N SER A 81 -0.45 7.85 11.43
CA SER A 81 -0.60 9.12 12.15
C SER A 81 -0.38 10.31 11.20
N VAL A 82 0.66 10.24 10.37
CA VAL A 82 0.95 11.25 9.35
C VAL A 82 -0.18 11.32 8.32
N ALA A 83 -0.69 10.17 7.86
CA ALA A 83 -1.79 10.13 6.89
C ALA A 83 -3.08 10.75 7.45
N VAL A 84 -3.43 10.48 8.72
CA VAL A 84 -4.60 11.07 9.39
C VAL A 84 -4.44 12.58 9.52
N ALA A 85 -3.28 13.06 9.99
CA ALA A 85 -3.01 14.48 10.12
C ALA A 85 -3.08 15.21 8.78
N LEU A 86 -2.47 14.64 7.73
CA LEU A 86 -2.57 15.20 6.37
C LEU A 86 -4.00 15.15 5.84
N HIS A 87 -4.79 14.12 6.14
CA HIS A 87 -6.19 14.05 5.73
C HIS A 87 -7.01 15.22 6.29
N PHE A 88 -6.89 15.50 7.59
CA PHE A 88 -7.60 16.64 8.20
C PHE A 88 -7.21 17.98 7.58
N TRP A 89 -5.96 18.12 7.13
CA TRP A 89 -5.46 19.38 6.56
C TRP A 89 -5.74 19.55 5.06
N LEU A 90 -5.49 18.52 4.25
CA LEU A 90 -5.51 18.62 2.79
C LEU A 90 -6.90 18.40 2.17
N VAL A 91 -7.73 17.55 2.80
CA VAL A 91 -9.09 17.26 2.31
C VAL A 91 -9.98 18.51 2.23
N PRO A 92 -10.03 19.42 3.23
CA PRO A 92 -10.84 20.63 3.13
C PRO A 92 -10.36 21.60 2.03
N LEU A 93 -9.08 21.54 1.64
CA LEU A 93 -8.51 22.44 0.62
C LEU A 93 -8.66 21.93 -0.82
N HIS A 94 -8.56 20.61 -1.02
CA HIS A 94 -8.43 20.01 -2.36
C HIS A 94 -9.51 18.95 -2.68
N GLY A 95 -10.44 18.72 -1.75
CA GLY A 95 -11.58 17.83 -1.93
C GLY A 95 -11.19 16.38 -2.23
N PHE A 96 -11.98 15.75 -3.11
CA PHE A 96 -11.88 14.31 -3.41
C PHE A 96 -10.51 13.90 -3.97
N LYS A 97 -9.92 14.71 -4.87
CA LYS A 97 -8.63 14.41 -5.51
C LYS A 97 -7.53 14.23 -4.47
N ALA A 98 -7.45 15.12 -3.47
CA ALA A 98 -6.46 14.98 -2.42
C ALA A 98 -6.68 13.75 -1.56
N SER A 99 -7.92 13.37 -1.24
CA SER A 99 -8.20 12.15 -0.50
C SER A 99 -7.65 10.90 -1.21
N VAL A 100 -7.77 10.83 -2.54
CA VAL A 100 -7.21 9.70 -3.32
C VAL A 100 -5.69 9.64 -3.25
N PHE A 101 -5.01 10.77 -3.47
CA PHE A 101 -3.55 10.82 -3.43
C PHE A 101 -2.99 10.62 -2.02
N LEU A 102 -3.70 11.10 -1.00
CA LEU A 102 -3.35 10.85 0.39
C LEU A 102 -3.52 9.39 0.78
N TYR A 103 -4.58 8.73 0.31
CA TYR A 103 -4.75 7.30 0.49
C TYR A 103 -3.59 6.53 -0.16
N LEU A 104 -3.31 6.80 -1.44
CA LEU A 104 -2.21 6.14 -2.14
C LEU A 104 -0.85 6.41 -1.48
N GLY A 105 -0.59 7.65 -1.08
CA GLY A 105 0.64 8.05 -0.40
C GLY A 105 0.78 7.41 0.99
N GLY A 106 -0.33 7.29 1.73
CA GLY A 106 -0.37 6.60 3.01
C GLY A 106 -0.04 5.12 2.88
N GLU A 107 -0.67 4.43 1.93
CA GLU A 107 -0.40 3.01 1.65
C GLU A 107 1.03 2.79 1.15
N LEU A 108 1.55 3.69 0.32
CA LEU A 108 2.95 3.65 -0.13
C LEU A 108 3.93 3.86 1.04
N GLY A 109 3.65 4.83 1.91
CA GLY A 109 4.45 5.08 3.11
C GLY A 109 4.44 3.89 4.08
N LEU A 110 3.29 3.25 4.26
CA LEU A 110 3.13 2.05 5.08
C LEU A 110 3.86 0.84 4.47
N PHE A 111 3.78 0.67 3.16
CA PHE A 111 4.56 -0.33 2.42
C PHE A 111 6.07 -0.10 2.58
N LEU A 112 6.57 1.12 2.39
CA LEU A 112 7.99 1.43 2.55
C LEU A 112 8.48 1.19 3.99
N CYS A 113 7.70 1.62 4.99
CA CYS A 113 8.07 1.43 6.39
C CYS A 113 8.09 -0.05 6.79
N SER A 114 7.09 -0.83 6.34
CA SER A 114 7.05 -2.28 6.56
C SER A 114 8.17 -3.03 5.82
N LEU A 115 8.55 -2.59 4.62
CA LEU A 115 9.65 -3.15 3.85
C LEU A 115 11.00 -2.91 4.55
N LEU A 116 11.23 -1.69 5.03
CA LEU A 116 12.42 -1.33 5.82
C LEU A 116 12.49 -2.12 7.14
N GLY A 117 11.36 -2.25 7.85
CA GLY A 117 11.27 -3.05 9.06
C GLY A 117 11.61 -4.52 8.82
N PHE A 118 11.09 -5.10 7.72
CA PHE A 118 11.40 -6.46 7.33
C PHE A 118 12.87 -6.65 6.93
N TRP A 119 13.44 -5.69 6.19
CA TRP A 119 14.86 -5.70 5.82
C TRP A 119 15.77 -5.63 7.04
N PHE A 120 15.47 -4.73 7.98
CA PHE A 120 16.20 -4.62 9.24
C PHE A 120 16.16 -5.94 10.03
N MET A 121 14.99 -6.58 10.14
CA MET A 121 14.86 -7.87 10.81
C MET A 121 15.67 -8.98 10.11
N LEU A 122 15.66 -9.02 8.77
CA LEU A 122 16.51 -9.93 8.00
C LEU A 122 17.99 -9.73 8.31
N SER A 123 18.48 -8.49 8.34
CA SER A 123 19.89 -8.21 8.63
C SER A 123 20.32 -8.70 10.02
N GLN A 124 19.44 -8.58 11.01
CA GLN A 124 19.68 -9.07 12.37
C GLN A 124 19.74 -10.60 12.42
N LEU A 125 18.85 -11.28 11.69
CA LEU A 125 18.84 -12.74 11.61
C LEU A 125 20.11 -13.31 10.98
N TRP A 126 20.64 -12.63 9.95
CA TRP A 126 21.88 -13.04 9.30
C TRP A 126 23.08 -12.87 10.23
N SER A 127 23.20 -11.70 10.89
CA SER A 127 24.27 -11.46 11.86
C SER A 127 24.32 -12.49 13.00
N GLN A 128 23.14 -12.91 13.50
CA GLN A 128 23.04 -13.93 14.55
C GLN A 128 23.41 -15.34 14.06
N LYS A 129 23.24 -15.61 12.76
CA LYS A 129 23.63 -16.89 12.16
C LYS A 129 25.16 -16.99 12.03
N ASP A 130 25.81 -15.90 11.64
CA ASP A 130 27.27 -15.85 11.47
C ASP A 130 27.98 -16.02 12.83
N GLU A 131 27.45 -15.38 13.89
CA GLU A 131 28.00 -15.50 15.25
C GLU A 131 27.89 -16.91 15.83
N LYS A 132 26.84 -17.67 15.48
CA LYS A 132 26.68 -19.07 15.92
C LYS A 132 27.47 -20.09 15.11
N SER A 133 28.05 -19.67 13.98
CA SER A 133 28.82 -20.54 13.10
C SER A 133 30.34 -20.35 13.24
N ALA A 134 30.76 -19.38 14.06
CA ALA A 134 32.15 -19.13 14.46
C ALA A 134 32.45 -19.79 15.82
#